data_AF-A0A3D4IHT8-F1
#
_entry.id   AF-A0A3D4IHT8-F1
#
_cell.length_a   1.000
_cell.length_b   1.000
_cell.length_c   1.000
_cell.angle_alpha   90.00
_cell.angle_beta   90.00
_cell.angle_gamma   90.00
#
_symmetry.space_group_name_H-M   'P 1'
#
loop_
_entity.id
_entity.type
_entity.pdbx_description
1 polymer ?
#
loop_
_entity_poly.entity_id
_entity_poly.type
_entity_poly.pdbx_seq_one_letter_code
_entity_poly.pdbx_strand_id
1 'polypeptide(L)'
;MKKYLFFFFAALMGCRSGEEMPDAYGNFEAQETLVSAEATGKLLSFEVEEGQTLAEQQVVGSIDPTNLELQKSQLEASLEALNEKQGDPEPQVAVLEQQMVAAQNQVQATEEQLGVTRQQITNLEREKNRVQNLIRENAATQKQLDDITGQIAVFQRQLEVQKQQVLSQNQQVAVLKRQV
;
A
#
# COMPACT_ATOMS: atom_id res chain seq x y z
N MET A 1 -126.51 -43.84 -16.72
CA MET A 1 -127.34 -42.68 -17.15
C MET A 1 -126.76 -41.40 -16.57
N LYS A 2 -126.65 -40.35 -17.41
CA LYS A 2 -126.53 -38.89 -17.10
C LYS A 2 -125.36 -38.44 -16.20
N LYS A 3 -124.25 -37.89 -16.75
CA LYS A 3 -123.95 -36.51 -17.24
C LYS A 3 -124.24 -35.40 -16.22
N TYR A 4 -123.20 -34.65 -15.83
CA TYR A 4 -123.01 -33.17 -15.82
C TYR A 4 -121.53 -32.95 -15.41
N LEU A 5 -120.58 -32.53 -16.26
CA LEU A 5 -120.37 -31.22 -16.91
C LEU A 5 -120.48 -30.02 -15.95
N PHE A 6 -119.36 -29.66 -15.32
CA PHE A 6 -119.12 -28.29 -14.89
C PHE A 6 -117.67 -27.89 -15.21
N PHE A 7 -117.56 -26.88 -16.06
CA PHE A 7 -116.37 -26.26 -16.58
C PHE A 7 -116.02 -25.10 -15.63
N PHE A 8 -114.85 -25.12 -15.00
CA PHE A 8 -114.35 -23.94 -14.28
C PHE A 8 -112.83 -23.78 -14.42
N PHE A 9 -112.51 -22.97 -15.42
CA PHE A 9 -111.34 -22.13 -15.64
C PHE A 9 -110.54 -21.76 -14.37
N ALA A 10 -109.24 -22.10 -14.31
CA ALA A 10 -108.26 -21.38 -13.50
C ALA A 10 -106.80 -21.67 -13.89
N ALA A 11 -106.17 -20.64 -14.45
CA ALA A 11 -104.76 -20.25 -14.37
C ALA A 11 -103.67 -21.16 -14.99
N LEU A 12 -103.29 -20.81 -16.22
CA LEU A 12 -101.92 -20.92 -16.71
C LEU A 12 -101.02 -19.95 -15.92
N MET A 13 -100.20 -20.47 -15.01
CA MET A 13 -99.03 -19.76 -14.48
C MET A 13 -97.85 -20.08 -15.40
N GLY A 14 -97.56 -19.19 -16.35
CA GLY A 14 -96.29 -19.18 -17.07
C GLY A 14 -95.20 -18.55 -16.20
N CYS A 15 -94.03 -19.19 -16.12
CA CYS A 15 -92.83 -18.57 -15.57
C CYS A 15 -92.45 -17.34 -16.40
N ARG A 16 -92.22 -16.23 -15.70
CA ARG A 16 -91.66 -15.00 -16.24
C ARG A 16 -90.14 -15.17 -16.24
N SER A 17 -89.52 -15.36 -17.42
CA SER A 17 -88.07 -15.28 -17.57
C SER A 17 -87.65 -13.81 -17.45
N GLY A 18 -87.33 -13.37 -16.24
CA GLY A 18 -86.55 -12.15 -16.05
C GLY A 18 -85.09 -12.46 -16.37
N GLU A 19 -84.45 -11.65 -17.21
CA GLU A 19 -83.00 -11.70 -17.38
C GLU A 19 -82.35 -11.35 -16.04
N GLU A 20 -81.65 -12.32 -15.43
CA GLU A 20 -80.83 -12.09 -14.24
C GLU A 20 -79.65 -11.19 -14.63
N MET A 21 -79.70 -9.92 -14.24
CA MET A 21 -78.55 -9.03 -14.33
C MET A 21 -77.56 -9.41 -13.22
N PRO A 22 -76.28 -9.63 -13.52
CA PRO A 22 -75.29 -10.02 -12.52
C PRO A 22 -75.09 -8.95 -11.44
N ASP A 23 -75.03 -9.41 -10.19
CA ASP A 23 -75.04 -8.59 -8.96
C ASP A 23 -73.78 -7.75 -8.75
N ALA A 24 -72.65 -8.11 -9.36
CA ALA A 24 -71.42 -7.32 -9.28
C ALA A 24 -70.44 -7.67 -10.41
N TYR A 25 -69.73 -6.65 -10.89
CA TYR A 25 -68.52 -6.80 -11.68
C TYR A 25 -67.37 -6.12 -10.95
N GLY A 26 -66.23 -6.80 -10.88
CA GLY A 26 -65.01 -6.27 -10.31
C GLY A 26 -63.82 -6.98 -10.93
N ASN A 27 -62.72 -6.25 -11.08
CA ASN A 27 -61.46 -6.83 -11.52
C ASN A 27 -60.56 -7.03 -10.29
N PHE A 28 -59.83 -8.14 -10.28
CA PHE A 28 -58.77 -8.36 -9.31
C PHE A 28 -57.48 -7.81 -9.91
N GLU A 29 -56.81 -6.92 -9.16
CA GLU A 29 -55.50 -6.40 -9.53
C GLU A 29 -54.43 -7.02 -8.62
N ALA A 30 -53.32 -7.42 -9.21
CA ALA A 30 -52.13 -7.88 -8.51
C ALA A 30 -50.97 -6.91 -8.82
N GLN A 31 -50.06 -6.74 -7.86
CA GLN A 31 -48.84 -6.00 -8.09
C GLN A 31 -47.85 -6.88 -8.86
N GLU A 32 -47.61 -6.55 -10.13
CA GLU A 32 -46.61 -7.22 -10.95
C GLU A 32 -45.22 -6.63 -10.66
N THR A 33 -44.23 -7.49 -10.44
CA THR A 33 -42.84 -7.08 -10.25
C THR A 33 -41.93 -7.88 -11.16
N LEU A 34 -41.17 -7.17 -12.01
CA LEU A 34 -40.18 -7.78 -12.87
C LEU A 34 -38.88 -7.99 -12.07
N VAL A 35 -38.49 -9.24 -11.86
CA VAL A 35 -37.19 -9.60 -11.26
C VAL A 35 -36.21 -9.92 -12.38
N SER A 36 -35.15 -9.13 -12.50
CA SER A 36 -34.11 -9.31 -13.52
C SER A 36 -32.81 -9.81 -12.89
N ALA A 37 -32.04 -10.57 -13.67
CA ALA A 37 -30.68 -10.93 -13.28
C ALA A 37 -29.77 -9.69 -13.32
N GLU A 38 -28.86 -9.59 -12.36
CA GLU A 38 -27.88 -8.50 -12.28
C GLU A 38 -26.76 -8.65 -13.32
N ALA A 39 -26.45 -9.89 -13.71
CA ALA A 39 -25.40 -10.20 -14.68
C ALA A 39 -25.97 -10.92 -15.91
N THR A 40 -25.41 -10.60 -17.07
CA THR A 40 -25.73 -11.28 -18.34
C THR A 40 -24.86 -12.53 -18.49
N GLY A 41 -25.45 -13.64 -18.91
CA GLY A 41 -24.70 -14.85 -19.23
C GLY A 41 -25.62 -15.99 -19.69
N LYS A 42 -25.03 -17.18 -19.87
CA LYS A 42 -25.78 -18.37 -20.21
C LYS A 42 -26.57 -18.85 -19.00
N LEU A 43 -27.90 -19.00 -19.14
CA LEU A 43 -28.74 -19.62 -18.13
C LEU A 43 -28.42 -21.12 -18.06
N LEU A 44 -28.00 -21.60 -16.89
CA LEU A 44 -27.67 -23.00 -16.63
C LEU A 44 -28.88 -23.77 -16.09
N SER A 45 -29.64 -23.13 -15.21
CA SER A 45 -30.87 -23.69 -14.63
C SER A 45 -31.91 -22.61 -14.46
N PHE A 46 -33.17 -23.01 -14.59
CA PHE A 46 -34.34 -22.17 -14.31
C PHE A 46 -35.50 -23.09 -13.92
N GLU A 47 -35.78 -23.16 -12.62
CA GLU A 47 -36.67 -24.14 -12.01
C GLU A 47 -37.91 -23.44 -11.43
N VAL A 48 -38.60 -22.68 -12.28
CA VAL A 48 -39.84 -21.99 -11.91
C VAL A 48 -40.94 -22.29 -12.92
N GLU A 49 -42.11 -22.63 -12.40
CA GLU A 49 -43.32 -22.86 -13.18
C GLU A 49 -44.40 -21.82 -12.88
N GLU A 50 -45.30 -21.56 -13.85
CA GLU A 50 -46.40 -20.63 -13.66
C GLU A 50 -47.35 -21.10 -12.55
N GLY A 51 -47.70 -20.19 -11.64
CA GLY A 51 -48.54 -20.49 -10.47
C GLY A 51 -47.78 -21.02 -9.25
N GLN A 52 -46.46 -21.19 -9.33
CA GLN A 52 -45.63 -21.62 -8.21
C GLN A 52 -45.51 -20.50 -7.15
N THR A 53 -45.70 -20.85 -5.88
CA THR A 53 -45.42 -19.95 -4.75
C THR A 53 -43.92 -20.03 -4.42
N LEU A 54 -43.25 -18.88 -4.33
CA LEU A 54 -41.83 -18.78 -4.01
C LEU A 54 -41.63 -18.27 -2.59
N ALA A 55 -40.64 -18.83 -1.89
CA ALA A 55 -40.18 -18.31 -0.60
C ALA A 55 -39.17 -17.17 -0.79
N GLU A 56 -39.04 -16.32 0.23
CA GLU A 56 -38.01 -15.28 0.24
C GLU A 56 -36.60 -15.90 0.10
N GLN A 57 -35.73 -15.28 -0.71
CA GLN A 57 -34.35 -15.75 -1.01
C GLN A 57 -34.26 -17.11 -1.70
N GLN A 58 -35.36 -17.66 -2.21
CA GLN A 58 -35.33 -18.89 -2.99
C GLN A 58 -34.55 -18.69 -4.30
N VAL A 59 -33.57 -19.55 -4.55
CA VAL A 59 -32.84 -19.57 -5.82
C VAL A 59 -33.74 -20.19 -6.89
N VAL A 60 -34.03 -19.40 -7.92
CA VAL A 60 -34.93 -19.77 -9.02
C VAL A 60 -34.20 -20.22 -10.28
N GLY A 61 -32.91 -19.93 -10.37
CA GLY A 61 -32.07 -20.28 -11.50
C GLY A 61 -30.64 -19.81 -11.30
N SER A 62 -29.75 -20.27 -12.16
CA SER A 62 -28.34 -19.91 -12.14
C SER A 62 -27.85 -19.52 -13.53
N ILE A 63 -27.02 -18.50 -13.57
CA ILE A 63 -26.27 -18.09 -14.77
C ILE A 63 -24.84 -18.62 -14.64
N ASP A 64 -24.21 -18.96 -15.77
CA ASP A 64 -22.84 -19.46 -15.83
C ASP A 64 -21.83 -18.44 -15.26
N PRO A 65 -21.20 -18.72 -14.10
CA PRO A 65 -20.28 -17.79 -13.46
C PRO A 65 -18.83 -17.96 -13.94
N THR A 66 -18.53 -18.91 -14.84
CA THR A 66 -17.15 -19.33 -15.17
C THR A 66 -16.23 -18.14 -15.50
N ASN A 67 -16.73 -17.17 -16.28
CA ASN A 67 -15.92 -15.98 -16.63
C ASN A 67 -15.56 -15.13 -15.40
N LEU A 68 -16.49 -14.95 -14.46
CA LEU A 68 -16.24 -14.22 -13.21
C LEU A 68 -15.29 -15.00 -12.30
N GLU A 69 -15.43 -16.33 -12.23
CA GLU A 69 -14.51 -17.18 -11.46
C GLU A 69 -13.09 -17.15 -12.01
N LEU A 70 -12.94 -17.18 -13.34
CA LEU A 70 -11.65 -17.04 -14.01
C LEU A 70 -11.03 -15.65 -13.76
N GLN A 71 -11.83 -14.58 -13.84
CA GLN A 71 -11.38 -13.22 -13.52
C GLN A 71 -10.94 -13.09 -12.06
N LYS A 72 -11.72 -13.67 -11.13
CA LYS A 72 -11.37 -13.73 -9.70
C LYS A 72 -10.05 -14.47 -9.50
N SER A 73 -9.90 -15.64 -10.08
CA SER A 73 -8.68 -16.46 -9.98
C SER A 73 -7.46 -15.72 -10.56
N GLN A 74 -7.64 -15.01 -11.67
CA GLN A 74 -6.58 -14.18 -12.27
C GLN A 74 -6.17 -13.02 -11.36
N LEU A 75 -7.14 -12.36 -10.72
CA LEU A 75 -6.88 -11.29 -9.76
C LEU A 75 -6.19 -11.80 -8.50
N GLU A 76 -6.59 -12.96 -7.98
CA GLU A 76 -5.95 -13.63 -6.84
C GLU A 76 -4.49 -13.98 -7.16
N ALA A 77 -4.22 -14.58 -8.33
CA ALA A 77 -2.85 -14.86 -8.77
C ALA A 77 -2.01 -13.59 -8.95
N SER A 78 -2.63 -12.50 -9.44
CA SER A 78 -1.96 -11.19 -9.55
C SER A 78 -1.63 -10.60 -8.18
N LEU A 79 -2.55 -10.69 -7.21
CA LEU A 79 -2.33 -10.26 -5.82
C LEU A 79 -1.23 -11.07 -5.15
N GLU A 80 -1.23 -12.38 -5.32
CA GLU A 80 -0.19 -13.27 -4.78
C GLU A 80 1.18 -12.91 -5.36
N ALA A 81 1.29 -12.75 -6.68
CA ALA A 81 2.52 -12.33 -7.33
C ALA A 81 2.98 -10.92 -6.90
N LEU A 82 2.07 -10.03 -6.53
CA LEU A 82 2.40 -8.71 -5.98
C LEU A 82 2.87 -8.80 -4.52
N ASN A 83 2.26 -9.66 -3.71
CA ASN A 83 2.68 -9.91 -2.34
C ASN A 83 4.05 -10.60 -2.27
N GLU A 84 4.34 -11.54 -3.16
CA GLU A 84 5.69 -12.11 -3.29
C GLU A 84 6.74 -11.07 -3.69
N LYS A 85 6.35 -10.06 -4.47
CA LYS A 85 7.21 -8.93 -4.85
C LYS A 85 7.34 -7.86 -3.77
N GLN A 86 6.48 -7.85 -2.75
CA GLN A 86 6.72 -7.12 -1.51
C GLN A 86 7.79 -7.89 -0.70
N GLY A 87 9.00 -7.94 -1.25
CA GLY A 87 10.15 -8.49 -0.56
C GLY A 87 10.38 -7.72 0.74
N ASP A 88 10.76 -8.46 1.77
CA ASP A 88 11.07 -7.93 3.09
C ASP A 88 12.11 -6.79 2.97
N PRO A 89 11.83 -5.57 3.45
CA PRO A 89 12.83 -4.51 3.48
C PRO A 89 13.92 -4.76 4.54
N GLU A 90 13.72 -5.70 5.48
CA GLU A 90 14.66 -5.97 6.58
C GLU A 90 16.11 -6.26 6.11
N PRO A 91 16.38 -7.09 5.10
CA PRO A 91 17.74 -7.32 4.61
C PRO A 91 18.39 -6.05 4.05
N GLN A 92 17.61 -5.15 3.45
CA GLN A 92 18.12 -3.88 2.91
C GLN A 92 18.46 -2.91 4.04
N VAL A 93 17.61 -2.84 5.07
CA VAL A 93 17.86 -2.06 6.28
C VAL A 93 19.11 -2.57 7.01
N ALA A 94 19.25 -3.88 7.19
CA ALA A 94 20.41 -4.47 7.83
C ALA A 94 21.72 -4.14 7.11
N VAL A 95 21.74 -4.17 5.77
CA VAL A 95 22.92 -3.78 4.99
C VAL A 95 23.22 -2.29 5.14
N LEU A 96 22.21 -1.42 5.12
CA LEU A 96 22.38 0.03 5.32
C LEU A 96 22.90 0.36 6.72
N GLU A 97 22.42 -0.32 7.75
CA GLU A 97 22.93 -0.17 9.12
C GLU A 97 24.41 -0.58 9.22
N GLN A 98 24.79 -1.70 8.62
CA GLN A 98 26.20 -2.14 8.57
C GLN A 98 27.09 -1.13 7.84
N GLN A 99 26.60 -0.56 6.73
CA GLN A 99 27.32 0.49 6.00
C GLN A 99 27.49 1.76 6.84
N MET A 100 26.46 2.15 7.62
CA MET A 100 26.52 3.31 8.50
C MET A 100 27.55 3.12 9.62
N VAL A 101 27.59 1.94 10.26
CA VAL A 101 28.60 1.60 11.28
C VAL A 101 30.01 1.62 10.69
N ALA A 102 30.20 1.04 9.49
CA ALA A 102 31.49 1.06 8.82
C ALA A 102 31.95 2.50 8.50
N ALA A 103 31.04 3.36 8.04
CA ALA A 103 31.34 4.77 7.76
C ALA A 103 31.69 5.56 9.04
N GLN A 104 30.99 5.30 10.16
CA GLN A 104 31.32 5.90 11.46
C GLN A 104 32.71 5.49 11.96
N ASN A 105 33.06 4.21 11.81
CA ASN A 105 34.41 3.73 12.17
C ASN A 105 35.50 4.41 11.33
N GLN A 106 35.24 4.71 10.05
CA GLN A 106 36.18 5.47 9.21
C GLN A 106 36.34 6.93 9.67
N VAL A 107 35.26 7.59 10.08
CA VAL A 107 35.33 8.93 10.69
C VAL A 107 36.21 8.89 11.93
N GLN A 108 35.97 7.96 12.84
CA GLN A 108 36.75 7.81 14.07
C GLN A 108 38.25 7.60 13.77
N ALA A 109 38.59 6.70 12.85
CA ALA A 109 39.98 6.46 12.47
C ALA A 109 40.66 7.73 11.90
N THR A 110 39.91 8.56 11.17
CA THR A 110 40.42 9.83 10.62
C THR A 110 40.60 10.88 11.72
N GLU A 111 39.72 10.92 12.72
CA GLU A 111 39.87 11.78 13.91
C GLU A 111 41.10 11.40 14.76
N GLU A 112 41.40 10.11 14.89
CA GLU A 112 42.61 9.64 15.56
C GLU A 112 43.88 10.11 14.81
N GLN A 113 43.88 10.05 13.48
CA GLN A 113 44.97 10.58 12.65
C GLN A 113 45.15 12.11 12.81
N LEU A 114 44.05 12.87 12.91
CA LEU A 114 44.09 14.29 13.24
C LEU A 114 44.78 14.53 14.58
N GLY A 115 44.51 13.69 15.58
CA GLY A 115 45.18 13.73 16.88
C GLY A 115 46.69 13.56 16.76
N VAL A 116 47.14 12.55 16.00
CA VAL A 116 48.57 12.32 15.74
C VAL A 116 49.21 13.51 15.04
N THR A 117 48.61 14.03 13.97
CA THR A 117 49.14 15.20 13.24
C THR A 117 49.19 16.45 14.12
N ARG A 118 48.20 16.70 14.98
CA ARG A 118 48.23 17.81 15.96
C ARG A 118 49.38 17.66 16.95
N GLN A 119 49.62 16.45 17.43
CA GLN A 119 50.74 16.18 18.34
C GLN A 119 52.10 16.41 17.66
N GLN A 120 52.24 16.03 16.38
CA GLN A 120 53.44 16.29 15.59
C GLN A 120 53.70 17.80 15.43
N ILE A 121 52.67 18.58 15.09
CA ILE A 121 52.76 20.05 15.02
C ILE A 121 53.23 20.62 16.36
N THR A 122 52.61 20.20 17.47
CA THR A 122 52.97 20.67 18.82
C THR A 122 54.43 20.37 19.17
N ASN A 123 54.95 19.22 18.74
CA ASN A 123 56.36 18.87 18.95
C ASN A 123 57.29 19.77 18.12
N LEU A 124 56.96 20.00 16.85
CA LEU A 124 57.72 20.89 15.98
C LEU A 124 57.68 22.36 16.45
N GLU A 125 56.56 22.83 17.00
CA GLU A 125 56.44 24.17 17.57
C GLU A 125 57.35 24.35 18.80
N ARG A 126 57.43 23.34 19.67
CA ARG A 126 58.40 23.32 20.78
C ARG A 126 59.84 23.36 20.27
N GLU A 127 60.13 22.58 19.23
CA GLU A 127 61.47 22.56 18.62
C GLU A 127 61.82 23.90 17.96
N LYS A 128 60.88 24.51 17.25
CA LYS A 128 61.01 25.85 16.67
C LYS A 128 61.41 26.86 17.74
N ASN A 129 60.72 26.88 18.88
CA ASN A 129 61.02 27.78 19.99
C ASN A 129 62.42 27.52 20.57
N ARG A 130 62.82 26.25 20.70
CA ARG A 130 64.17 25.87 21.15
C ARG A 130 65.25 26.38 20.19
N VAL A 131 65.08 26.15 18.89
CA VAL A 131 66.02 26.62 17.85
C VAL A 131 66.08 28.14 17.81
N GLN A 132 64.95 28.84 17.97
CA GLN A 132 64.93 30.30 18.07
C GLN A 132 65.76 30.81 19.26
N ASN A 133 65.70 30.14 20.41
CA ASN A 133 66.54 30.47 21.56
C ASN A 133 68.03 30.22 21.24
N LEU A 134 68.36 29.07 20.64
CA LEU A 134 69.73 28.72 20.28
C LEU A 134 70.35 29.65 19.22
N ILE A 135 69.56 30.15 18.26
CA ILE A 135 70.02 31.15 17.28
C ILE A 135 70.44 32.45 17.98
N ARG A 136 69.68 32.89 19.00
CA ARG A 136 70.05 34.08 19.79
C ARG A 136 71.37 33.91 20.53
N GLU A 137 71.73 32.67 20.87
CA GLU A 137 73.00 32.31 21.50
C GLU A 137 74.11 31.96 20.47
N ASN A 138 73.86 32.17 19.17
CA ASN A 138 74.74 31.77 18.06
C ASN A 138 75.08 30.27 18.01
N ALA A 139 74.24 29.42 18.62
CA ALA A 139 74.43 27.97 18.72
C ALA A 139 73.65 27.15 17.66
N ALA A 140 72.82 27.81 16.85
CA ALA A 140 72.03 27.18 15.77
C ALA A 140 71.95 28.09 14.52
N THR A 141 71.47 27.55 13.40
CA THR A 141 71.42 28.26 12.11
C THR A 141 70.01 28.67 11.71
N GLN A 142 69.88 29.79 10.98
CA GLN A 142 68.60 30.24 10.44
C GLN A 142 67.94 29.20 9.53
N LYS A 143 68.74 28.46 8.74
CA LYS A 143 68.25 27.39 7.88
C LYS A 143 67.47 26.31 8.66
N GLN A 144 67.96 25.90 9.84
CA GLN A 144 67.25 24.92 10.68
C GLN A 144 65.88 25.44 11.15
N LEU A 145 65.78 26.73 11.46
CA LEU A 145 64.51 27.37 11.82
C LEU A 145 63.54 27.41 10.64
N ASP A 146 64.05 27.72 9.44
CA ASP A 146 63.27 27.77 8.22
C ASP A 146 62.76 26.37 7.83
N ASP A 147 63.62 25.34 7.94
CA ASP A 147 63.27 23.94 7.68
C ASP A 147 62.15 23.45 8.62
N ILE A 148 62.25 23.73 9.94
CA ILE A 148 61.21 23.38 10.93
C ILE A 148 59.91 24.13 10.63
N THR A 149 60.00 25.43 10.33
CA THR A 149 58.83 26.26 10.02
C THR A 149 58.14 25.76 8.75
N GLY A 150 58.91 25.35 7.73
CA GLY A 150 58.39 24.72 6.52
C GLY A 150 57.66 23.41 6.81
N GLN A 151 58.23 22.54 7.67
CA GLN A 151 57.57 21.29 8.09
C GLN A 151 56.25 21.55 8.84
N ILE A 152 56.23 22.51 9.76
CA ILE A 152 55.00 22.92 10.47
C ILE A 152 53.93 23.35 9.46
N ALA A 153 54.29 24.18 8.46
CA ALA A 153 53.34 24.64 7.45
C ALA A 153 52.78 23.49 6.59
N VAL A 154 53.60 22.48 6.28
CA VAL A 154 53.14 21.27 5.57
C VAL A 154 52.14 20.49 6.43
N PHE A 155 52.47 20.22 7.70
CA PHE A 155 51.56 19.49 8.60
C PHE A 155 50.28 20.26 8.90
N GLN A 156 50.33 21.59 9.01
CA GLN A 156 49.13 22.42 9.16
C GLN A 156 48.22 22.30 7.93
N ARG A 157 48.77 22.35 6.72
CA ARG A 157 47.99 22.11 5.50
C ARG A 157 47.39 20.70 5.48
N GLN A 158 48.17 19.70 5.86
CA GLN A 158 47.70 18.32 5.92
C GLN A 158 46.57 18.14 6.95
N LEU A 159 46.66 18.81 8.10
CA LEU A 159 45.62 18.84 9.12
C LEU A 159 44.32 19.45 8.58
N GLU A 160 44.41 20.56 7.84
CA GLU A 160 43.22 21.18 7.24
C GLU A 160 42.55 20.26 6.21
N VAL A 161 43.33 19.60 5.35
CA VAL A 161 42.79 18.60 4.40
C VAL A 161 42.08 17.46 5.13
N GLN A 162 42.68 16.91 6.19
CA GLN A 162 42.07 15.85 6.99
C GLN A 162 40.79 16.32 7.71
N LYS A 163 40.74 17.57 8.19
CA LYS A 163 39.50 18.13 8.77
C LYS A 163 38.39 18.24 7.73
N GLN A 164 38.70 18.71 6.52
CA GLN A 164 37.72 18.76 5.43
C GLN A 164 37.24 17.36 5.05
N GLN A 165 38.14 16.37 5.07
CA GLN A 165 37.79 14.98 4.83
C GLN A 165 36.78 14.46 5.88
N VAL A 166 37.00 14.74 7.17
CA VAL A 166 36.05 14.38 8.24
C VAL A 166 34.69 15.05 8.05
N LEU A 167 34.65 16.32 7.65
CA LEU A 167 33.38 17.01 7.37
C LEU A 167 32.61 16.34 6.23
N SER A 168 33.30 15.99 5.14
CA SER A 168 32.70 15.27 4.00
C SER A 168 32.19 13.89 4.41
N GLN A 169 32.96 13.12 5.18
CA GLN A 169 32.55 11.80 5.68
C GLN A 169 31.33 11.90 6.61
N ASN A 170 31.29 12.89 7.51
CA ASN A 170 30.14 13.14 8.36
C ASN A 170 28.87 13.50 7.58
N GLN A 171 29.00 14.24 6.48
CA GLN A 171 27.88 14.49 5.56
C GLN A 171 27.39 13.20 4.90
N GLN A 172 28.29 12.31 4.49
CA GLN A 172 27.92 11.01 3.92
C GLN A 172 27.18 10.13 4.95
N VAL A 173 27.66 10.07 6.19
CA VAL A 173 26.98 9.37 7.30
C VAL A 173 25.59 9.96 7.54
N ALA A 174 25.45 11.28 7.50
CA ALA A 174 24.15 11.94 7.67
C ALA A 174 23.17 11.63 6.53
N VAL A 175 23.66 11.45 5.29
CA VAL A 175 22.84 11.00 4.16
C VAL A 175 22.38 9.56 4.35
N LEU A 176 23.27 8.65 4.72
CA LEU A 176 22.92 7.25 5.00
C LEU A 176 21.87 7.14 6.12
N LYS A 177 22.00 7.95 7.16
CA LYS A 177 21.02 8.00 8.27
C LYS A 177 19.62 8.44 7.83
N ARG A 178 19.47 9.14 6.71
CA ARG A 178 18.14 9.54 6.18
C ARG A 178 17.52 8.48 5.27
N GLN A 179 18.31 7.50 4.83
CA GLN A 179 17.87 6.42 3.94
C GLN A 179 17.33 5.21 4.71
N VAL A 180 17.66 5.12 6.00
CA VAL A 180 17.06 4.21 6.98
C VAL A 180 15.89 4.92 7.64
#